data_AF-A0A2E9Z163-F1
#
_entry.id   AF-A0A2E9Z163-F1
#
_cell.length_a   1.000
_cell.length_b   1.000
_cell.length_c   1.000
_cell.angle_alpha   90.00
_cell.angle_beta   90.00
_cell.angle_gamma   90.00
#
_symmetry.space_group_name_H-M   'P 1'
#
loop_
_entity.id
_entity.type
_entity.pdbx_description
1 polymer ?
#
loop_
_entity_poly.entity_id
_entity_poly.type
_entity_poly.pdbx_seq_one_letter_code
_entity_poly.pdbx_strand_id
1 'polypeptide(L)'
;MSVSYDDNLLSTGSVYTVGTNDGKEFQKVIFVGYKLMNGKPIMVFSTEETFPKQITINPSFHTFTMEEEMVEHNHITFQQAEDAGEQIEYKS
;
A
#
# COMPACT_ATOMS: atom_id res chain seq x y z
N MET A 1 24.21 0.11 24.98
CA MET A 1 24.34 1.19 23.98
C MET A 1 23.01 1.27 23.25
N SER A 2 22.29 2.39 23.40
CA SER A 2 21.11 2.66 22.58
C SER A 2 21.62 3.02 21.19
N VAL A 3 21.44 2.13 20.22
CA VAL A 3 21.65 2.45 18.81
C VAL A 3 20.46 3.32 18.42
N SER A 4 20.58 4.62 18.69
CA SER A 4 19.65 5.62 18.16
C SER A 4 19.78 5.54 16.65
N TYR A 5 18.84 4.85 15.99
CA TYR A 5 18.70 4.93 14.55
C TYR A 5 18.55 6.41 14.23
N ASP A 6 19.45 6.93 13.41
CA ASP A 6 19.51 8.34 13.07
C ASP A 6 18.20 8.73 12.36
N ASP A 7 17.38 9.55 13.01
CA ASP A 7 16.02 9.91 12.57
C ASP A 7 15.98 10.69 11.23
N ASN A 8 17.14 10.98 10.64
CA ASN A 8 17.30 11.80 9.43
C ASN A 8 17.96 11.07 8.25
N LEU A 9 18.06 9.74 8.25
CA LEU A 9 18.68 9.02 7.13
C LEU A 9 17.85 9.10 5.84
N LEU A 10 16.52 9.18 5.96
CA LEU A 10 15.59 9.22 4.84
C LEU A 10 14.99 10.61 4.70
N SER A 11 14.93 11.11 3.47
CA SER A 11 14.32 12.38 3.12
C SER A 11 12.89 12.15 2.64
N THR A 12 11.92 12.80 3.28
CA THR A 12 10.51 12.72 2.85
C THR A 12 10.36 13.13 1.38
N GLY A 13 9.54 12.40 0.63
CA GLY A 13 9.31 12.60 -0.79
C GLY A 13 10.39 11.98 -1.69
N SER A 14 11.49 11.45 -1.14
CA SER A 14 12.51 10.75 -1.92
C SER A 14 12.13 9.30 -2.15
N VAL A 15 12.58 8.77 -3.29
CA VAL A 15 12.31 7.40 -3.74
C VAL A 15 13.43 6.48 -3.28
N TYR A 16 13.05 5.32 -2.75
CA TYR A 16 13.96 4.33 -2.21
C TYR A 16 13.62 2.92 -2.71
N THR A 17 14.62 2.04 -2.59
CA THR A 17 14.44 0.60 -2.59
C THR A 17 14.63 0.11 -1.15
N VAL A 18 13.64 -0.58 -0.60
CA VAL A 18 13.69 -1.07 0.78
C VAL A 18 13.71 -2.59 0.80
N GLY A 19 14.81 -3.16 1.30
CA GLY A 19 14.94 -4.58 1.55
C GLY A 19 14.56 -4.95 2.99
N THR A 20 13.92 -6.10 3.16
CA THR A 20 13.55 -6.66 4.48
C THR A 20 14.34 -7.92 4.77
N ASN A 21 14.42 -8.30 6.05
CA ASN A 21 15.24 -9.44 6.50
C ASN A 21 14.71 -10.82 6.05
N ASP A 22 13.47 -10.89 5.56
CA ASP A 22 12.88 -12.08 4.93
C ASP A 22 13.21 -12.17 3.42
N GLY A 23 14.08 -11.28 2.92
CA GLY A 23 14.54 -11.29 1.53
C GLY A 23 13.59 -10.62 0.54
N LYS A 24 12.51 -9.97 1.01
CA LYS A 24 11.64 -9.18 0.14
C LYS A 24 12.21 -7.79 -0.08
N GLU A 25 11.83 -7.20 -1.22
CA GLU A 25 12.30 -5.90 -1.65
C GLU A 25 11.11 -5.08 -2.20
N PHE A 26 10.99 -3.84 -1.74
CA PHE A 26 10.07 -2.84 -2.27
C PHE A 26 10.85 -1.82 -3.07
N GLN A 27 10.75 -1.90 -4.39
CA GLN A 27 11.41 -0.97 -5.29
C GLN A 27 10.53 0.24 -5.56
N LYS A 28 11.15 1.40 -5.76
CA LYS A 28 10.48 2.65 -6.15
C LYS A 28 9.36 3.04 -5.19
N VAL A 29 9.68 3.08 -3.90
CA VAL A 29 8.74 3.52 -2.86
C VAL A 29 9.15 4.88 -2.33
N ILE A 30 8.19 5.77 -2.18
CA ILE A 30 8.41 7.14 -1.70
C ILE A 30 8.37 7.12 -0.18
N PHE A 31 9.41 7.64 0.47
CA PHE A 31 9.38 7.80 1.92
C PHE A 31 8.42 8.93 2.31
N VAL A 32 7.39 8.61 3.09
CA VAL A 32 6.36 9.56 3.54
C VAL A 32 6.77 10.18 4.87
N GLY A 33 7.33 9.37 5.77
CA GLY A 33 7.73 9.82 7.10
C GLY A 33 7.63 8.72 8.14
N TYR A 34 7.52 9.12 9.41
CA TYR A 34 7.37 8.21 10.54
C TYR A 34 5.99 8.33 11.18
N LYS A 35 5.42 7.20 11.59
CA LYS A 35 4.19 7.13 12.41
C LYS A 35 4.50 6.44 13.72
N LEU A 36 3.95 6.94 14.82
CA LEU A 36 4.02 6.25 16.10
C LEU A 36 2.98 5.12 16.15
N MET A 37 3.43 3.88 16.33
CA MET A 37 2.58 2.74 16.68
C MET A 37 3.05 2.17 18.01
N ASN A 38 2.15 2.11 18.99
CA ASN A 38 2.44 1.65 20.35
C ASN A 38 3.69 2.33 20.96
N GLY A 39 3.83 3.63 20.70
CA GLY A 39 4.96 4.44 21.18
C GLY A 39 6.28 4.23 20.44
N LYS A 40 6.32 3.41 19.39
CA LYS A 40 7.52 3.18 18.56
C LYS A 40 7.37 3.85 17.19
N PRO A 41 8.41 4.53 16.68
CA PRO A 41 8.40 5.08 15.33
C PRO A 41 8.48 3.94 14.30
N ILE A 42 7.56 3.96 13.35
CA ILE A 42 7.45 3.05 12.21
C ILE A 42 7.64 3.88 10.94
N MET A 43 8.45 3.37 10.01
CA MET A 43 8.67 4.03 8.71
C MET A 43 7.45 3.83 7.82
N VAL A 44 7.06 4.87 7.10
CA VAL A 44 5.92 4.84 6.18
C VAL A 44 6.40 5.20 4.78
N PHE A 45 6.02 4.37 3.82
CA PHE A 45 6.28 4.54 2.40
C PHE A 45 5.00 4.44 1.59
N SER A 46 5.02 4.94 0.35
CA SER A 46 3.95 4.76 -0.62
C SER A 46 4.48 4.28 -1.97
N THR A 47 3.67 3.52 -2.71
CA THR A 47 3.98 3.17 -4.11
C THR A 47 3.76 4.37 -5.06
N GLU A 48 4.42 4.37 -6.22
CA GLU A 48 4.28 5.41 -7.27
C GLU A 48 3.04 5.24 -8.17
N GLU A 49 2.08 4.41 -7.79
CA GLU A 49 0.91 4.07 -8.61
C GLU A 49 -0.16 5.17 -8.61
N THR A 50 -1.06 5.18 -9.61
CA THR A 50 -2.22 6.08 -9.68
C THR A 50 -3.09 6.00 -8.41
N PHE A 51 -3.18 4.81 -7.82
CA PHE A 51 -3.80 4.55 -6.53
C PHE A 51 -2.71 4.04 -5.57
N PRO A 52 -2.04 4.94 -4.83
CA PRO A 52 -0.85 4.59 -4.07
C PRO A 52 -1.20 3.74 -2.85
N LYS A 53 -0.50 2.62 -2.69
CA LYS A 53 -0.62 1.76 -1.50
C LYS A 53 0.36 2.19 -0.42
N GLN A 54 -0.09 2.17 0.83
CA GLN A 54 0.78 2.46 1.97
C GLN A 54 1.53 1.20 2.42
N ILE A 55 2.83 1.35 2.61
CA ILE A 55 3.72 0.33 3.16
C ILE A 55 4.28 0.86 4.47
N THR A 56 4.04 0.15 5.56
CA THR A 56 4.61 0.46 6.87
C THR A 56 5.70 -0.54 7.18
N ILE A 57 6.86 -0.08 7.67
CA ILE A 57 8.02 -0.93 7.96
C ILE A 57 8.49 -0.64 9.37
N ASN A 58 8.49 -1.66 10.22
CA ASN A 58 8.98 -1.55 11.58
C ASN A 58 10.51 -1.67 11.60
N PRO A 59 11.27 -0.59 11.86
CA PRO A 59 12.73 -0.64 11.85
C PRO A 59 13.30 -1.58 12.93
N SER A 60 12.56 -1.84 14.01
CA SER A 60 13.00 -2.71 15.11
C SER A 60 12.90 -4.21 14.78
N PHE A 61 12.04 -4.59 13.83
CA PHE A 61 11.80 -6.00 13.46
C PHE A 61 11.91 -6.27 11.96
N HIS A 62 12.15 -5.22 11.15
CA HIS A 62 12.06 -5.20 9.68
C HIS A 62 10.83 -5.95 9.13
N THR A 63 9.76 -6.05 9.92
CA THR A 63 8.46 -6.54 9.49
C THR A 63 7.76 -5.40 8.77
N PHE A 64 7.22 -5.68 7.59
CA PHE A 64 6.42 -4.72 6.84
C PHE A 64 4.95 -5.12 6.84
N THR A 65 4.08 -4.15 6.66
CA THR A 65 2.64 -4.35 6.46
C THR A 65 2.19 -3.47 5.32
N MET A 66 1.45 -4.05 4.37
CA MET A 66 0.80 -3.31 3.30
C MET A 66 -0.68 -3.20 3.63
N GLU A 67 -1.23 -2.01 3.47
CA GLU A 67 -2.67 -1.82 3.52
C GLU A 67 -3.25 -2.16 2.13
N GLU A 68 -4.08 -3.20 2.05
CA GLU A 68 -4.86 -3.49 0.86
C GLU A 68 -6.13 -2.64 0.90
N GLU A 69 -6.39 -1.84 -0.15
CA GLU A 69 -7.70 -1.22 -0.32
C GLU A 69 -8.74 -2.33 -0.48
N MET A 70 -9.78 -2.31 0.38
CA MET A 70 -10.94 -3.18 0.19
C MET A 70 -11.62 -2.76 -1.11
N VAL A 71 -11.37 -3.50 -2.18
CA VAL A 71 -12.21 -3.42 -3.38
C VAL A 71 -13.56 -4.00 -2.98
N GLU A 72 -14.57 -3.14 -2.77
CA GLU A 72 -15.96 -3.60 -2.75
C GLU A 72 -16.26 -4.21 -4.13
N HIS A 73 -16.14 -5.53 -4.19
CA HIS A 73 -16.51 -6.33 -5.35
C HIS A 73 -18.03 -6.31 -5.48
N ASN A 74 -18.59 -5.30 -6.18
CA ASN A 74 -19.92 -5.36 -6.75
C ASN A 74 -20.11 -4.32 -7.86
N HIS A 75 -19.75 -4.68 -9.10
CA HIS A 75 -20.61 -4.34 -10.23
C HIS A 75 -20.45 -5.37 -11.34
N ILE A 76 -21.50 -6.16 -11.51
CA ILE A 76 -21.67 -7.08 -12.63
C ILE A 76 -21.67 -6.23 -13.90
N THR A 77 -20.65 -6.37 -14.74
CA THR A 77 -20.59 -5.69 -16.05
C THR A 77 -21.65 -6.31 -16.97
N PHE A 78 -22.40 -5.45 -17.66
CA PHE A 78 -23.57 -5.71 -18.51
C PHE A 78 -23.52 -6.89 -19.51
N GLN A 79 -22.35 -7.49 -19.75
CA GLN A 79 -22.22 -8.66 -20.63
C GLN A 79 -22.86 -9.93 -20.06
N GLN A 80 -23.03 -10.04 -18.75
CA GLN A 80 -23.73 -11.19 -18.14
C GLN A 80 -25.27 -11.09 -18.25
N ALA A 81 -25.82 -9.93 -18.63
CA ALA A 81 -27.26 -9.80 -18.91
C ALA A 81 -27.62 -10.34 -20.32
N GLU A 82 -26.70 -10.29 -21.28
CA GLU A 82 -26.92 -10.87 -22.61
C GLU A 82 -26.93 -12.40 -22.59
N ASP A 83 -26.08 -13.02 -21.75
CA ASP A 83 -26.04 -14.47 -21.57
C ASP A 83 -27.21 -15.03 -20.73
N ALA A 84 -27.92 -14.19 -19.99
CA ALA A 84 -29.07 -14.57 -19.16
C ALA A 84 -30.43 -14.51 -19.91
N GLY A 85 -30.46 -14.01 -21.16
CA GLY A 85 -31.64 -14.04 -22.02
C GLY A 85 -32.79 -13.11 -21.60
N GLU A 86 -32.55 -12.12 -20.73
CA GLU A 86 -33.58 -11.15 -20.34
C GLU A 86 -33.81 -10.11 -21.45
N GLN A 87 -34.97 -10.19 -22.12
CA GLN A 87 -35.43 -9.16 -23.05
C GLN A 87 -35.82 -7.88 -22.29
N ILE A 88 -35.14 -6.78 -22.58
CA ILE A 88 -35.51 -5.46 -22.05
C ILE A 88 -36.54 -4.83 -23.00
N GLU A 89 -37.78 -4.67 -22.51
CA GLU A 89 -38.90 -4.07 -23.23
C GLU A 89 -38.78 -2.53 -23.21
N TYR A 90 -38.69 -1.89 -24.38
CA TYR A 90 -38.74 -0.44 -24.51
C TYR A 90 -40.19 0.00 -24.80
N LYS A 91 -40.79 0.77 -23.88
CA LYS A 91 -42.06 1.46 -24.14
C LYS A 91 -41.81 2.86 -24.71
N SER A 92 -42.29 3.10 -25.92
CA SER A 92 -42.41 4.41 -26.57
C SER A 92 -43.55 5.23 -25.99
#